data_AF-A0A3L8E7W8-F1
#
_entry.id   AF-A0A3L8E7W8-F1
#
_cell.length_a   1.000
_cell.length_b   1.000
_cell.length_c   1.000
_cell.angle_alpha   90.00
_cell.angle_beta   90.00
_cell.angle_gamma   90.00
#
_symmetry.space_group_name_H-M   'P 1'
#
loop_
_entity.id
_entity.type
_entity.pdbx_description
1 polymer ?
#
loop_
_entity_poly.entity_id
_entity_poly.type
_entity_poly.pdbx_seq_one_letter_code
_entity_poly.pdbx_strand_id
1 'polypeptide(L)'
;MLLKPHQISKIHQRIRLSTSKKKGHAFYKAKQEYQRKANEKKRRQEEAARTKAEREEALKRYKEKKIRNIKVLSQKTKKGQPVMKGRIEMLLEKIQRSVT
;
A
#
# COMPACT_ATOMS: atom_id res chain seq x y z
N MET A 1 49.16 35.75 -30.91
CA MET A 1 48.62 35.21 -32.18
C MET A 1 47.11 35.03 -32.04
N LEU A 2 46.32 35.78 -32.80
CA LEU A 2 44.86 35.64 -32.83
C LEU A 2 44.46 34.40 -33.64
N LEU A 3 43.51 33.63 -33.13
CA LEU A 3 43.00 32.43 -33.80
C LEU A 3 42.35 32.81 -35.14
N LYS A 4 42.69 32.06 -36.20
CA LYS A 4 42.09 32.25 -37.54
C LYS A 4 40.57 31.97 -37.48
N PRO A 5 39.74 32.71 -38.24
CA PRO A 5 38.27 32.65 -38.16
C PRO A 5 37.69 31.24 -38.39
N HIS A 6 38.32 30.44 -39.24
CA HIS A 6 37.92 29.05 -39.46
C HIS A 6 38.06 28.16 -38.21
N GLN A 7 39.04 28.44 -37.34
CA GLN A 7 39.25 27.70 -36.09
C GLN A 7 38.19 28.06 -35.04
N ILE A 8 37.77 29.32 -35.00
CA ILE A 8 36.69 29.81 -34.11
C ILE A 8 35.35 29.15 -34.47
N SER A 9 35.04 29.05 -35.76
CA SER A 9 33.83 28.39 -36.26
C SER A 9 33.75 26.90 -35.84
N LYS A 10 34.86 26.16 -35.99
CA LYS A 10 34.95 24.75 -35.57
C LYS A 10 34.73 24.58 -34.06
N ILE A 11 35.26 25.48 -33.23
CA ILE A 11 35.05 25.46 -31.78
C ILE A 11 33.57 25.69 -31.43
N HIS A 12 32.91 26.67 -32.04
CA HIS A 12 31.49 26.94 -31.82
C HIS A 12 30.59 25.76 -32.22
N GLN A 13 30.91 25.07 -33.32
CA GLN A 13 30.19 23.88 -33.75
C GLN A 13 30.38 22.70 -32.76
N ARG A 14 31.60 22.51 -32.26
CA ARG A 14 31.92 21.47 -31.27
C ARG A 14 31.22 21.71 -29.93
N ILE A 15 31.16 22.97 -29.48
CA ILE A 15 30.40 23.37 -28.28
C ILE A 15 28.90 23.09 -28.47
N ARG A 16 28.30 23.48 -29.60
CA ARG A 16 26.88 23.21 -29.90
C ARG A 16 26.54 21.71 -29.93
N LEU A 17 27.41 20.89 -30.53
CA LEU A 17 27.20 19.44 -30.57
C LEU A 17 27.33 18.82 -29.17
N SER A 18 28.26 19.29 -28.34
CA SER A 18 28.42 18.80 -26.97
C SER A 18 27.22 19.15 -26.07
N THR A 19 26.65 20.35 -26.21
CA THR A 19 25.48 20.78 -25.43
C THR A 19 24.21 20.07 -25.87
N SER A 20 24.02 19.80 -27.16
CA SER A 20 22.92 19.00 -27.68
C SER A 20 22.94 17.55 -27.16
N LYS A 21 24.10 16.88 -27.18
CA LYS A 21 24.27 15.52 -26.62
C LYS A 21 23.96 15.48 -25.12
N LYS A 22 24.42 16.48 -24.36
CA LYS A 22 24.10 16.61 -22.92
C LYS A 22 22.60 16.82 -22.67
N LYS A 23 21.91 17.60 -23.51
CA LYS A 23 20.45 17.82 -23.41
C LYS A 23 19.64 16.54 -23.65
N GLY A 24 20.00 15.75 -24.68
CA GLY A 24 19.35 14.45 -24.92
C GLY A 24 19.50 13.47 -23.76
N HIS A 25 20.68 13.42 -23.15
CA HIS A 25 20.94 12.60 -21.97
C HIS A 25 20.20 13.11 -20.72
N ALA A 26 20.11 14.43 -20.51
CA ALA A 26 19.34 15.02 -19.41
C ALA A 26 17.83 14.71 -19.55
N PHE A 27 17.28 14.82 -20.75
CA PHE A 27 15.88 14.47 -21.03
C PHE A 27 15.61 12.99 -20.79
N TYR A 28 16.49 12.10 -21.26
CA TYR A 28 16.38 10.67 -21.01
C TYR A 28 16.38 10.34 -19.52
N LYS A 29 17.32 10.91 -18.76
CA LYS A 29 17.36 10.76 -17.29
C LYS A 29 16.10 11.28 -16.62
N ALA A 30 15.59 12.44 -17.02
CA ALA A 30 14.35 13.00 -16.48
C ALA A 30 13.14 12.07 -16.75
N LYS A 31 13.06 11.48 -17.95
CA LYS A 31 12.01 10.52 -18.30
C LYS A 31 12.08 9.25 -17.45
N GLN A 32 13.28 8.70 -17.23
CA GLN A 32 13.47 7.52 -16.38
C GLN A 32 13.08 7.81 -14.92
N GLU A 33 13.52 8.95 -14.38
CA GLU A 33 13.16 9.36 -13.01
C GLU A 33 11.66 9.57 -12.84
N TYR A 34 10.99 10.16 -13.84
CA TYR A 34 9.54 10.28 -13.86
C TYR A 34 8.85 8.92 -13.81
N GLN A 35 9.26 7.98 -14.67
CA GLN A 35 8.71 6.63 -14.69
C GLN A 35 8.95 5.89 -13.37
N ARG A 36 10.14 6.04 -12.77
CA ARG A 36 10.46 5.47 -11.46
C ARG A 36 9.49 5.98 -10.38
N LYS A 37 9.29 7.30 -10.31
CA LYS A 37 8.37 7.92 -9.34
C LYS A 37 6.93 7.52 -9.58
N ALA A 38 6.50 7.41 -10.84
CA ALA A 38 5.15 6.95 -11.18
C ALA A 38 4.91 5.50 -10.72
N ASN A 39 5.87 4.60 -10.98
CA ASN A 39 5.79 3.20 -10.55
C ASN A 39 5.82 3.07 -9.03
N GLU A 40 6.66 3.85 -8.36
CA GLU A 40 6.71 3.87 -6.89
C GLU A 40 5.38 4.36 -6.30
N LYS A 41 4.81 5.42 -6.85
CA LYS A 41 3.49 5.92 -6.43
C LYS A 41 2.41 4.84 -6.60
N LYS A 42 2.40 4.15 -7.74
CA LYS A 42 1.46 3.05 -8.00
C LYS A 42 1.62 1.92 -6.97
N ARG A 43 2.86 1.48 -6.70
CA ARG A 43 3.14 0.44 -5.71
C ARG A 43 2.67 0.82 -4.30
N ARG A 44 2.93 2.08 -3.88
CA ARG A 44 2.46 2.58 -2.58
C ARG A 44 0.93 2.62 -2.50
N GLN A 45 0.24 2.99 -3.57
CA GLN A 45 -1.22 2.98 -3.62
C GLN A 45 -1.80 1.57 -3.51
N GLU A 46 -1.22 0.60 -4.23
CA GLU A 46 -1.63 -0.81 -4.18
C GLU A 46 -1.41 -1.42 -2.79
N GLU A 47 -0.28 -1.12 -2.15
CA GLU A 47 0.01 -1.58 -0.78
C GLU A 47 -0.92 -0.95 0.26
N ALA A 48 -1.19 0.36 0.15
CA ALA A 48 -2.14 1.04 1.02
C ALA A 48 -3.57 0.50 0.85
N ALA A 49 -3.98 0.21 -0.39
CA ALA A 49 -5.29 -0.39 -0.68
C ALA A 49 -5.40 -1.81 -0.09
N ARG A 50 -4.38 -2.65 -0.24
CA ARG A 50 -4.34 -3.98 0.36
C ARG A 50 -4.42 -3.92 1.88
N THR A 51 -3.58 -3.11 2.51
CA THR A 51 -3.57 -2.93 3.97
C THR A 51 -4.91 -2.42 4.49
N LYS A 52 -5.56 -1.50 3.76
CA LYS A 52 -6.89 -1.00 4.11
C LYS A 52 -7.93 -2.12 4.03
N ALA A 53 -7.95 -2.90 2.95
CA ALA A 53 -8.88 -4.01 2.78
C ALA A 53 -8.72 -5.07 3.89
N GLU A 54 -7.49 -5.45 4.22
CA GLU A 54 -7.20 -6.40 5.31
C GLU A 54 -7.71 -5.89 6.66
N ARG A 55 -7.50 -4.60 6.97
CA ARG A 55 -8.01 -3.97 8.20
C ARG A 55 -9.53 -3.95 8.24
N GLU A 56 -10.18 -3.57 7.14
CA GLU A 56 -11.64 -3.53 7.04
C GLU A 56 -12.25 -4.93 7.21
N GLU A 57 -11.64 -5.95 6.61
CA GLU A 57 -12.06 -7.33 6.76
C GLU A 57 -11.89 -7.83 8.20
N ALA A 58 -10.75 -7.56 8.84
CA ALA A 58 -10.51 -7.90 10.24
C ALA A 58 -11.54 -7.23 11.17
N LEU A 59 -11.84 -5.95 10.94
CA LEU A 59 -12.86 -5.22 11.69
C LEU A 59 -14.26 -5.78 11.45
N LYS A 60 -14.61 -6.17 10.22
CA LYS A 60 -15.88 -6.82 9.90
C LYS A 60 -16.02 -8.14 10.66
N ARG A 61 -15.02 -9.01 10.58
CA ARG A 61 -14.99 -10.30 11.32
C ARG A 61 -15.12 -10.09 12.84
N TYR A 62 -14.44 -9.08 13.39
CA TYR A 62 -14.54 -8.73 14.80
C TYR A 62 -15.96 -8.28 15.18
N LYS A 63 -16.58 -7.38 14.40
CA LYS A 63 -17.95 -6.89 14.64
C LYS A 63 -18.96 -8.03 14.58
N GLU A 64 -18.88 -8.90 13.57
CA GLU A 64 -19.75 -10.07 13.43
C GLU A 64 -19.60 -11.04 14.62
N LYS A 65 -18.36 -11.32 15.05
CA LYS A 65 -18.11 -12.13 16.25
C LYS A 65 -18.67 -11.48 17.50
N LYS A 66 -18.48 -10.16 17.67
CA LYS A 66 -19.00 -9.41 18.82
C LYS A 66 -20.52 -9.46 18.90
N ILE A 67 -21.22 -9.24 17.78
CA ILE A 67 -22.68 -9.28 17.72
C ILE A 67 -23.19 -10.67 18.08
N ARG A 68 -22.60 -11.74 17.50
CA ARG A 68 -22.96 -13.13 17.83
C ARG A 68 -22.78 -13.43 19.32
N ASN A 69 -21.63 -13.04 19.88
CA ASN A 69 -21.34 -13.25 21.30
C ASN A 69 -22.34 -12.50 22.19
N ILE A 70 -22.62 -11.23 21.89
CA ILE A 70 -23.60 -10.45 22.66
C ILE A 70 -24.97 -11.12 22.60
N LYS A 71 -25.42 -11.56 21.42
CA LYS A 71 -26.70 -12.24 21.25
C LYS A 71 -26.83 -13.49 22.12
N VAL A 72 -25.77 -14.27 22.28
CA VAL A 72 -25.79 -15.47 23.14
C VAL A 72 -25.69 -15.10 24.62
N LEU A 73 -24.78 -14.18 24.97
CA LEU A 73 -24.52 -13.81 26.36
C LEU A 73 -25.66 -12.99 26.98
N SER A 74 -26.40 -12.20 26.20
CA SER A 74 -27.50 -11.39 26.71
C SER A 74 -28.81 -12.16 26.91
N GLN A 75 -28.91 -13.38 26.38
CA GLN A 75 -30.12 -14.19 26.51
C GLN A 75 -30.40 -14.57 27.97
N LYS A 76 -31.64 -14.34 28.37
CA LYS A 76 -32.16 -14.65 29.69
C LYS A 76 -33.45 -15.45 29.59
N THR A 77 -33.71 -16.30 30.56
CA THR A 77 -34.98 -17.00 30.73
C THR A 77 -36.06 -16.02 31.18
N LYS A 78 -37.33 -16.45 31.20
CA LYS A 78 -38.44 -15.66 31.75
C LYS A 78 -38.21 -15.19 33.19
N LYS A 79 -37.40 -15.93 33.96
CA LYS A 79 -37.02 -15.60 35.35
C LYS A 79 -35.73 -14.76 35.44
N GLY A 80 -35.22 -14.25 34.32
CA GLY A 80 -34.06 -13.36 34.27
C GLY A 80 -32.69 -14.04 34.37
N GLN A 81 -32.65 -15.35 34.61
CA GLN A 81 -31.40 -16.11 34.66
C GLN A 81 -30.78 -16.24 33.26
N PRO A 82 -29.45 -16.26 33.12
CA PRO A 82 -28.81 -16.48 31.84
C PRO A 82 -29.16 -17.84 31.22
N VAL A 83 -29.36 -17.87 29.90
CA VAL A 83 -29.53 -19.14 29.18
C VAL A 83 -28.17 -19.82 29.03
N MET A 84 -28.01 -21.00 29.66
CA MET A 84 -26.71 -21.68 29.74
C MET A 84 -26.32 -22.43 28.46
N LYS A 85 -27.28 -22.96 27.69
CA LYS A 85 -27.01 -23.78 26.49
C LYS A 85 -25.99 -23.14 25.55
N GLY A 86 -26.28 -21.94 25.03
CA GLY A 86 -25.36 -21.26 24.10
C GLY A 86 -24.04 -20.81 24.74
N ARG A 87 -24.03 -20.52 26.05
CA ARG A 87 -22.80 -20.16 26.77
C ARG A 87 -21.84 -21.34 26.89
N ILE A 88 -22.39 -22.54 27.12
CA ILE A 88 -21.62 -23.79 27.17
C ILE A 88 -21.08 -24.13 25.78
N GLU A 89 -21.88 -24.01 24.72
CA GLU A 89 -21.42 -24.20 23.33
C GLU A 89 -20.24 -23.26 23.00
N MET A 90 -20.36 -21.97 23.34
CA MET A 90 -19.27 -21.00 23.18
C MET A 90 -18.01 -21.34 24.00
N LEU A 91 -18.17 -21.89 25.21
CA LEU A 91 -17.05 -22.29 26.05
C LEU A 91 -16.32 -23.51 25.45
N LEU A 92 -17.08 -24.52 25.01
CA LEU A 92 -16.55 -25.70 24.35
C LEU A 92 -15.75 -25.32 23.10
N GLU A 93 -16.30 -24.44 22.25
CA GLU A 93 -15.62 -23.94 21.05
C GLU A 93 -14.27 -23.27 21.39
N LYS A 94 -14.21 -22.50 22.49
CA LYS A 94 -12.94 -21.88 22.95
C LYS A 94 -11.93 -22.92 23.41
N ILE A 95 -12.36 -23.93 24.17
CA ILE A 95 -11.49 -25.00 24.66
C ILE A 95 -10.91 -25.78 23.47
N GLN A 96 -11.76 -26.18 22.52
CA GLN A 96 -11.32 -26.91 21.33
C GLN A 96 -10.30 -26.11 20.51
N ARG A 97 -10.51 -24.80 20.33
CA ARG A 97 -9.58 -23.91 19.63
C ARG A 97 -8.27 -23.64 20.39
N SER A 98 -8.22 -23.86 21.70
CA SER A 98 -6.99 -23.71 22.47
C SER A 98 -6.18 -25.00 22.58
N VAL A 99 -6.85 -26.15 22.45
CA VAL A 99 -6.23 -27.48 22.55
C VAL A 99 -5.72 -27.97 21.18
N THR A 100 -6.20 -27.36 20.10
CA THR A 100 -5.75 -27.61 18.72
C THR A 100 -4.85 -26.47 18.26
#